data_AF-A0A2R3MWV2-F1
#
_entry.id   AF-A0A2R3MWV2-F1
#
_cell.length_a   1.000
_cell.length_b   1.000
_cell.length_c   1.000
_cell.angle_alpha   90.00
_cell.angle_beta   90.00
_cell.angle_gamma   90.00
#
_symmetry.space_group_name_H-M   'P 1'
#
loop_
_entity.id
_entity.type
_entity.pdbx_description
1 polymer ?
#
loop_
_entity_poly.entity_id
_entity_poly.type
_entity_poly.pdbx_seq_one_letter_code
_entity_poly.pdbx_strand_id
1 'polypeptide(L)'
;MEILSLRQRLDRIDWSADWEKADQENVQILEELCRMIESELNKAPKSEAVNAALILLAENTGCAEDFERYEQNFVDRLAENGLLSKEQAELFYHHTNRRQG
;
A
#
# COMPACT_ATOMS: atom_id res chain seq x y z
N MET A 1 -6.99 -13.88 0.70
CA MET A 1 -6.43 -13.17 1.87
C MET A 1 -7.31 -11.98 2.13
N GLU A 2 -7.73 -11.75 3.37
CA GLU A 2 -8.55 -10.60 3.74
C GLU A 2 -7.68 -9.42 4.21
N ILE A 3 -8.04 -8.20 3.80
CA ILE A 3 -7.33 -6.97 4.17
C ILE A 3 -7.14 -6.80 5.69
N LEU A 4 -8.11 -7.26 6.49
CA LEU A 4 -8.05 -7.24 7.95
C LEU A 4 -6.86 -8.04 8.50
N SER A 5 -6.53 -9.17 7.87
CA SER A 5 -5.39 -9.99 8.27
C SER A 5 -4.06 -9.27 7.98
N LEU A 6 -3.95 -8.57 6.84
CA LEU A 6 -2.77 -7.78 6.51
C LEU A 6 -2.59 -6.60 7.46
N ARG A 7 -3.67 -5.88 7.79
CA ARG A 7 -3.64 -4.81 8.80
C ARG A 7 -3.17 -5.33 10.16
N GLN A 8 -3.73 -6.44 10.64
CA GLN A 8 -3.33 -7.05 11.91
C GLN A 8 -1.85 -7.48 11.94
N ARG A 9 -1.28 -7.85 10.78
CA ARG A 9 0.14 -8.18 10.67
C ARG A 9 1.00 -6.92 10.76
N LEU A 10 0.63 -5.84 10.07
CA LEU A 10 1.32 -4.53 10.16
C LEU A 10 1.30 -3.99 11.60
N ASP A 11 0.15 -4.04 12.27
CA ASP A 11 -0.02 -3.57 13.64
C ASP A 11 0.82 -4.36 14.67
N ARG A 12 1.29 -5.55 14.32
CA ARG A 12 2.10 -6.44 15.18
C ARG A 12 3.60 -6.33 14.95
N ILE A 13 4.04 -5.55 13.96
CA ILE A 13 5.46 -5.35 13.70
C ILE A 13 6.08 -4.64 14.90
N ASP A 14 7.05 -5.29 15.54
CA ASP A 14 7.81 -4.70 16.64
C ASP A 14 8.96 -3.86 16.10
N TRP A 15 8.66 -2.59 15.79
CA TRP A 15 9.63 -1.59 15.37
C TRP A 15 10.67 -1.24 16.44
N SER A 16 10.49 -1.67 17.69
CA SER A 16 11.37 -1.31 18.81
C SER A 16 12.49 -2.32 19.09
N ALA A 17 12.39 -3.54 18.56
CA ALA A 17 13.34 -4.61 18.81
C ALA A 17 14.47 -4.67 17.77
N ASP A 18 14.16 -5.15 16.57
CA ASP A 18 15.09 -5.31 15.45
C ASP A 18 14.52 -4.58 14.23
N TRP A 19 15.08 -3.40 13.95
CA TRP A 19 14.58 -2.51 12.91
C TRP A 19 14.71 -3.11 11.51
N GLU A 20 15.77 -3.89 11.24
CA GLU A 20 16.01 -4.48 9.92
C GLU A 20 15.00 -5.61 9.67
N LYS A 21 14.74 -6.41 10.70
CA LYS A 21 13.69 -7.43 10.65
C LYS A 21 12.29 -6.80 10.52
N ALA A 22 12.01 -5.75 11.29
CA ALA A 22 10.73 -5.04 11.23
C ALA A 22 10.48 -4.44 9.84
N ASP A 23 11.50 -3.83 9.23
CA ASP A 23 11.45 -3.30 7.87
C ASP A 23 11.20 -4.40 6.84
N GLN A 24 11.94 -5.52 6.92
CA GLN A 24 11.73 -6.67 6.03
C GLN A 24 10.32 -7.25 6.14
N GLU A 25 9.78 -7.38 7.35
CA GLU A 25 8.41 -7.83 7.58
C GLU A 25 7.39 -6.84 7.01
N ASN A 26 7.59 -5.54 7.22
CA ASN A 26 6.75 -4.49 6.66
C ASN A 26 6.72 -4.59 5.13
N VAL A 27 7.88 -4.59 4.48
CA VAL A 27 8.02 -4.68 3.02
C VAL A 27 7.29 -5.91 2.48
N GLN A 28 7.44 -7.08 3.10
CA GLN A 28 6.75 -8.29 2.67
C GLN A 28 5.23 -8.14 2.73
N ILE A 29 4.70 -7.54 3.80
CA ILE A 29 3.25 -7.33 3.94
C ILE A 29 2.75 -6.29 2.93
N LEU A 30 3.51 -5.23 2.66
CA LEU A 30 3.16 -4.24 1.63
C LEU A 30 3.19 -4.84 0.22
N GLU A 31 4.13 -5.73 -0.09
CA GLU A 31 4.09 -6.48 -1.36
C GLU A 31 2.87 -7.39 -1.48
N GLU A 32 2.44 -8.01 -0.39
CA GLU A 32 1.19 -8.78 -0.37
C GLU A 32 -0.04 -7.90 -0.58
N LEU A 33 -0.05 -6.68 -0.04
CA LEU A 33 -1.10 -5.68 -0.31
C LEU A 33 -1.14 -5.31 -1.80
N CYS A 34 0.01 -5.05 -2.43
CA CYS A 34 0.08 -4.76 -3.86
C CYS A 34 -0.51 -5.90 -4.71
N ARG A 35 -0.15 -7.16 -4.41
CA ARG A 35 -0.72 -8.32 -5.13
C ARG A 35 -2.23 -8.44 -4.92
N MET A 36 -2.73 -8.11 -3.73
CA MET A 36 -4.17 -8.11 -3.47
C MET A 36 -4.89 -7.03 -4.28
N ILE A 37 -4.35 -5.81 -4.32
CA ILE A 37 -4.88 -4.71 -5.14
C ILE A 37 -4.94 -5.12 -6.61
N GLU A 38 -3.86 -5.64 -7.19
CA GLU A 38 -3.85 -6.09 -8.60
C GLU A 38 -4.87 -7.23 -8.84
N SER A 39 -4.99 -8.19 -7.91
CA SER A 39 -5.95 -9.28 -8.04
C SER A 39 -7.40 -8.78 -8.02
N GLU A 40 -7.71 -7.84 -7.13
CA GLU A 40 -9.05 -7.29 -6.99
C GLU A 40 -9.41 -6.32 -8.11
N LEU A 41 -8.45 -5.53 -8.61
CA LEU A 41 -8.64 -4.68 -9.79
C LEU A 41 -9.07 -5.47 -11.02
N ASN A 42 -8.51 -6.67 -11.22
CA ASN A 42 -8.89 -7.56 -12.32
C ASN A 42 -10.30 -8.16 -12.19
N LYS A 43 -10.87 -8.21 -10.99
CA LYS A 43 -12.21 -8.78 -10.73
C LYS A 43 -13.29 -7.71 -10.62
N ALA A 44 -13.01 -6.68 -9.82
CA ALA A 44 -13.94 -5.66 -9.40
C ALA A 44 -13.17 -4.34 -9.17
N PRO A 45 -12.87 -3.58 -10.24
CA PRO A 45 -12.00 -2.41 -10.17
C PRO A 45 -12.53 -1.28 -9.28
N LYS A 46 -13.83 -1.25 -9.00
CA LYS A 46 -14.47 -0.26 -8.10
C LYS A 46 -14.77 -0.81 -6.70
N SER A 47 -14.08 -1.86 -6.27
CA SER A 47 -14.37 -2.49 -4.97
C SER A 47 -13.85 -1.64 -3.81
N GLU A 48 -14.62 -1.63 -2.72
CA GLU A 48 -14.22 -1.02 -1.46
C GLU A 48 -12.95 -1.69 -0.89
N ALA A 49 -12.69 -2.94 -1.24
CA ALA A 49 -11.48 -3.67 -0.88
C ALA A 49 -10.22 -3.03 -1.49
N VAL A 50 -10.26 -2.63 -2.76
CA VAL A 50 -9.15 -1.90 -3.41
C VAL A 50 -8.91 -0.58 -2.71
N ASN A 51 -9.97 0.18 -2.42
CA ASN A 51 -9.87 1.48 -1.75
C ASN A 51 -9.23 1.34 -0.37
N ALA A 52 -9.71 0.40 0.44
CA ALA A 52 -9.17 0.15 1.76
C ALA A 52 -7.70 -0.32 1.71
N ALA A 53 -7.33 -1.11 0.69
CA ALA A 53 -5.96 -1.59 0.51
C ALA A 53 -5.00 -0.48 0.12
N LEU A 54 -5.42 0.44 -0.76
CA LEU A 54 -4.65 1.63 -1.13
C LEU A 54 -4.40 2.53 0.07
N ILE A 55 -5.42 2.76 0.91
CA ILE A 55 -5.27 3.53 2.14
C ILE A 55 -4.27 2.85 3.08
N LEU A 56 -4.40 1.54 3.29
CA LEU A 56 -3.49 0.81 4.17
C LEU A 56 -2.03 0.81 3.66
N LEU A 57 -1.83 0.70 2.34
CA LEU A 57 -0.51 0.84 1.71
C LEU A 57 0.07 2.23 1.97
N ALA A 58 -0.74 3.28 1.79
CA ALA A 58 -0.34 4.66 2.00
C ALA A 58 0.03 4.97 3.46
N GLU A 59 -0.76 4.46 4.42
CA GLU A 59 -0.52 4.61 5.86
C GLU A 59 0.84 4.05 6.30
N ASN A 60 1.39 3.09 5.54
CA ASN A 60 2.63 2.37 5.86
C ASN A 60 3.77 2.67 4.86
N THR A 61 3.59 3.60 3.94
CA THR A 61 4.61 4.11 3.02
C THR A 61 5.25 5.35 3.65
N GLY A 62 6.53 5.31 3.99
CA GLY A 62 7.15 6.37 4.81
C GLY A 62 8.55 6.83 4.42
N CYS A 63 9.36 5.98 3.78
CA CYS A 63 10.73 6.33 3.37
C CYS A 63 10.83 6.65 1.87
N ALA A 64 11.99 7.16 1.42
CA ALA A 64 12.22 7.51 0.02
C ALA A 64 12.08 6.28 -0.90
N GLU A 65 12.59 5.14 -0.45
CA GLU A 65 12.51 3.85 -1.12
C GLU A 65 11.07 3.37 -1.25
N ASP A 66 10.23 3.57 -0.23
CA ASP A 66 8.80 3.24 -0.28
C ASP A 66 8.07 4.08 -1.32
N PHE A 67 8.39 5.38 -1.43
CA PHE A 67 7.77 6.24 -2.45
C PHE A 67 8.16 5.80 -3.86
N GLU A 68 9.43 5.49 -4.10
CA GLU A 68 9.84 4.92 -5.39
C GLU A 68 9.10 3.62 -5.69
N ARG A 69 8.96 2.73 -4.70
CA ARG A 69 8.38 1.40 -4.90
C ARG A 69 6.86 1.41 -5.05
N TYR A 70 6.16 2.07 -4.14
CA TYR A 70 4.71 1.97 -4.02
C TYR A 70 3.99 3.12 -4.71
N GLU A 71 4.54 4.33 -4.70
CA GLU A 71 3.92 5.44 -5.43
C GLU A 71 4.25 5.34 -6.91
N GLN A 72 5.53 5.48 -7.27
CA GLN A 72 5.94 5.61 -8.67
C GLN A 72 5.81 4.29 -9.43
N ASN A 73 6.38 3.20 -8.89
CA ASN A 73 6.42 1.93 -9.60
C ASN A 73 5.13 1.11 -9.50
N PHE A 74 4.21 1.47 -8.59
CA PHE A 74 2.96 0.75 -8.39
C PHE A 74 1.72 1.61 -8.63
N VAL A 75 1.41 2.58 -7.77
CA VAL A 75 0.17 3.37 -7.88
C VAL A 75 0.12 4.20 -9.16
N ASP A 76 1.18 4.94 -9.47
CA ASP A 76 1.26 5.78 -10.68
C ASP A 76 1.17 4.90 -11.93
N ARG A 77 1.94 3.81 -11.97
CA ARG A 77 1.87 2.81 -13.06
C ARG A 77 0.44 2.27 -13.25
N LEU A 78 -0.28 1.95 -12.18
CA LEU A 78 -1.66 1.45 -12.28
C LEU A 78 -2.63 2.55 -12.75
N ALA A 79 -2.44 3.79 -12.32
CA ALA A 79 -3.26 4.93 -12.75
C ALA A 79 -3.00 5.30 -14.22
N GLU A 80 -1.74 5.35 -14.65
CA GLU A 80 -1.33 5.62 -16.04
C GLU A 80 -1.87 4.57 -17.02
N ASN A 81 -1.92 3.31 -16.60
CA ASN A 81 -2.51 2.21 -17.38
C ASN A 81 -4.04 2.18 -17.32
N GLY A 82 -4.69 3.12 -16.62
CA GLY A 82 -6.14 3.20 -16.48
C GLY A 82 -6.76 2.07 -15.65
N LEU A 83 -5.95 1.36 -14.85
CA LEU A 83 -6.41 0.30 -13.95
C LEU A 83 -6.97 0.88 -12.64
N LEU A 84 -6.38 1.99 -12.16
CA LEU A 84 -6.93 2.79 -11.07
C LEU A 84 -7.69 3.99 -11.63
N SER A 85 -8.84 4.30 -11.02
CA SER A 85 -9.45 5.61 -11.24
C SER A 85 -8.62 6.70 -10.56
N LYS A 86 -8.80 7.94 -11.02
CA LYS A 86 -8.18 9.12 -10.39
C LYS A 86 -8.51 9.21 -8.89
N GLU A 87 -9.77 8.96 -8.54
CA GLU A 87 -10.26 9.00 -7.15
C GLU A 87 -9.56 7.94 -6.28
N GLN A 88 -9.30 6.76 -6.84
CA GLN A 88 -8.60 5.69 -6.12
C GLN A 88 -7.11 6.01 -5.92
N ALA A 89 -6.45 6.58 -6.93
CA ALA A 89 -5.07 7.05 -6.78
C ALA A 89 -4.98 8.17 -5.73
N GLU A 90 -5.96 9.09 -5.71
CA GLU A 90 -6.06 10.16 -4.70
C GLU A 90 -6.18 9.61 -3.27
N LEU A 91 -6.83 8.46 -3.05
CA LEU A 91 -6.84 7.83 -1.73
C LEU A 91 -5.42 7.49 -1.24
N PHE A 92 -4.54 7.03 -2.12
CA PHE A 92 -3.16 6.76 -1.74
C PHE A 92 -2.42 8.07 -1.41
N TYR A 93 -2.49 9.07 -2.30
CA TYR A 93 -1.77 10.33 -2.11
C TYR A 93 -2.23 11.13 -0.89
N HIS A 94 -3.52 11.07 -0.54
CA HIS A 94 -4.05 11.77 0.63
C HIS A 94 -3.69 11.12 1.97
N HIS A 95 -3.47 9.80 1.98
CA HIS A 95 -3.16 9.04 3.19
C HIS A 95 -1.67 8.78 3.39
N THR A 96 -0.83 9.04 2.39
CA THR A 96 0.63 8.98 2.57
C THR A 96 1.07 10.14 3.45
N ASN A 97 1.76 9.82 4.55
CA ASN A 97 2.36 10.81 5.43
C ASN A 97 3.65 11.34 4.82
N ARG A 98 3.52 12.10 3.72
CA ARG A 98 4.59 12.97 3.25
C ARG A 98 4.82 14.04 4.30
N ARG A 99 5.79 13.81 5.18
CA ARG A 99 6.38 14.91 5.96
C ARG A 99 6.90 15.90 4.93
N GLN A 100 6.17 17.01 4.72
CA GLN A 100 6.75 18.17 4.07
C GLN A 100 7.96 18.53 4.92
N GLY A 101 9.15 18.39 4.35
CA GLY A 101 10.43 18.62 5.03
C GLY A 101 10.51 19.98 5.69
#